data_AF-A0A6L4Z950-F1
#
_entry.id   AF-A0A6L4Z950-F1
#
_cell.length_a   1.000
_cell.length_b   1.000
_cell.length_c   1.000
_cell.angle_alpha   90.00
_cell.angle_beta   90.00
_cell.angle_gamma   90.00
#
_symmetry.space_group_name_H-M   'P 1'
#
loop_
_entity.id
_entity.type
_entity.pdbx_description
1 polymer ?
#
loop_
_entity_poly.entity_id
_entity_poly.type
_entity_poly.pdbx_seq_one_letter_code
_entity_poly.pdbx_strand_id
1 'polypeptide(L)'
;MGSNLKRDQIPPKQAENWRRNFAEEQKNTFNLNIPQIILQKETYKKLAGENENRLRIYLGLETDKVDGKYVLCAFAVSAFLLGSGDVYVDYETPVYKLGVKNENYADRSKQVIESIRSYRKWRLGELDSESETAAFRKYIFPNAYLLTKYELHEIFNVQGRPEAQVEFGVTKTMNILIWPEAKENRAFDDEGEVFDYGIPCPPVCDEGSIYNS
;
A
#
# COMPACT_ATOMS: atom_id res chain seq x y z
N MET A 1 25.99 -13.82 16.17
CA MET A 1 26.51 -13.43 14.84
C MET A 1 25.50 -12.48 14.22
N GLY A 2 25.73 -11.17 14.34
CA GLY A 2 24.86 -10.16 13.74
C GLY A 2 25.18 -10.09 12.25
N SER A 3 24.27 -10.57 11.40
CA SER A 3 24.34 -10.22 9.98
C SER A 3 24.04 -8.73 9.90
N ASN A 4 25.01 -7.93 9.46
CA ASN A 4 24.76 -6.54 9.13
C ASN A 4 23.65 -6.52 8.07
N LEU A 5 22.45 -6.13 8.48
CA LEU A 5 21.32 -5.95 7.57
C LEU A 5 21.72 -4.88 6.54
N LYS A 6 21.39 -5.11 5.26
CA LYS A 6 21.53 -4.05 4.25
C LYS A 6 20.60 -2.89 4.62
N ARG A 7 20.92 -1.69 4.15
CA ARG A 7 20.06 -0.51 4.32
C ARG A 7 18.63 -0.87 3.89
N ASP A 8 17.66 -0.60 4.77
CA ASP A 8 16.22 -0.87 4.60
C ASP A 8 15.78 -2.36 4.60
N GLN A 9 16.67 -3.31 4.94
CA GLN A 9 16.29 -4.71 5.05
C GLN A 9 15.53 -5.01 6.35
N ILE A 10 14.30 -5.49 6.22
CA ILE A 10 13.48 -5.96 7.36
C ILE A 10 14.11 -7.24 7.96
N PRO A 11 14.21 -7.36 9.30
CA PRO A 11 14.69 -8.56 9.95
C PRO A 11 13.91 -9.83 9.54
N PRO A 12 14.58 -10.99 9.34
CA PRO A 12 13.92 -12.21 8.84
C PRO A 12 12.71 -12.68 9.66
N LYS A 13 12.78 -12.58 10.99
CA LYS A 13 11.66 -12.95 11.89
C LYS A 13 10.45 -12.01 11.72
N GLN A 14 10.69 -10.72 11.51
CA GLN A 14 9.63 -9.75 11.26
C GLN A 14 8.97 -10.02 9.90
N ALA A 15 9.77 -10.31 8.86
CA ALA A 15 9.26 -10.69 7.55
C ALA A 15 8.49 -12.02 7.55
N GLU A 16 8.87 -12.99 8.40
CA GLU A 16 8.12 -14.23 8.59
C GLU A 16 6.76 -13.98 9.27
N ASN A 17 6.74 -13.20 10.36
CA ASN A 17 5.50 -12.83 11.04
C ASN A 17 4.56 -12.06 10.10
N TRP A 18 5.09 -11.14 9.30
CA TRP A 18 4.30 -10.44 8.28
C TRP A 18 3.69 -11.38 7.24
N ARG A 19 4.47 -12.33 6.71
CA ARG A 19 3.94 -13.31 5.74
C ARG A 19 2.85 -14.19 6.33
N ARG A 20 2.99 -14.62 7.59
CA ARG A 20 1.97 -15.40 8.30
C ARG A 20 0.70 -14.60 8.53
N ASN A 21 0.82 -13.39 9.08
CA ASN A 21 -0.31 -12.48 9.29
C ASN A 21 -1.02 -12.18 7.98
N PHE A 22 -0.25 -11.91 6.91
CA PHE A 22 -0.81 -11.65 5.59
C PHE A 22 -1.56 -12.87 5.03
N ALA A 23 -1.01 -14.08 5.15
CA ALA A 23 -1.69 -15.28 4.68
C ALA A 23 -2.98 -15.61 5.47
N GLU A 24 -3.00 -15.33 6.77
CA GLU A 24 -4.20 -15.48 7.61
C GLU A 24 -5.24 -14.41 7.32
N GLU A 25 -4.81 -13.16 7.12
CA GLU A 25 -5.68 -12.07 6.74
C GLU A 25 -6.22 -12.28 5.33
N GLN A 26 -5.42 -12.73 4.37
CA GLN A 26 -5.84 -13.01 2.98
C GLN A 26 -7.01 -14.00 2.91
N LYS A 27 -7.03 -15.01 3.79
CA LYS A 27 -8.16 -15.95 3.91
C LYS A 27 -9.45 -15.26 4.35
N ASN A 28 -9.32 -14.24 5.18
CA ASN A 28 -10.41 -13.42 5.74
C ASN A 28 -10.60 -12.09 5.00
N THR A 29 -9.87 -11.84 3.90
CA THR A 29 -9.81 -10.51 3.28
C THR A 29 -11.03 -10.29 2.40
N PHE A 30 -11.99 -9.54 2.93
CA PHE A 30 -12.82 -8.52 2.28
C PHE A 30 -13.11 -8.70 0.78
N ASN A 31 -13.68 -9.83 0.34
CA ASN A 31 -14.15 -10.03 -1.04
C ASN A 31 -13.16 -9.58 -2.15
N LEU A 32 -11.85 -9.75 -1.92
CA LEU A 32 -10.78 -9.27 -2.81
C LEU A 32 -9.82 -10.42 -3.18
N ASN A 33 -9.54 -10.54 -4.46
CA ASN A 33 -8.49 -11.41 -5.00
C ASN A 33 -7.23 -10.57 -5.25
N ILE A 34 -6.08 -11.04 -4.76
CA ILE A 34 -4.79 -10.36 -4.88
C ILE A 34 -3.90 -11.22 -5.79
N PRO A 35 -3.79 -10.89 -7.09
CA PRO A 35 -2.88 -11.59 -7.98
C PRO A 35 -1.43 -11.25 -7.65
N GLN A 36 -0.51 -12.05 -8.20
CA GLN A 36 0.92 -11.77 -8.08
C GLN A 36 1.26 -10.47 -8.83
N ILE A 37 1.95 -9.56 -8.13
CA ILE A 37 2.38 -8.28 -8.68
C ILE A 37 3.89 -8.30 -8.79
N ILE A 38 4.39 -8.17 -10.02
CA ILE A 38 5.82 -8.27 -10.31
C ILE A 38 6.28 -6.96 -10.95
N LEU A 39 7.39 -6.43 -10.45
CA LEU A 39 8.11 -5.33 -11.06
C LEU A 39 9.31 -5.90 -11.82
N GLN A 40 9.29 -5.78 -13.15
CA GLN A 40 10.39 -6.22 -14.01
C GLN A 40 11.48 -5.16 -14.10
N LYS A 41 12.75 -5.58 -14.15
CA LYS A 41 13.93 -4.70 -14.25
C LYS A 41 13.83 -3.71 -15.41
N GLU A 42 13.34 -4.17 -16.56
CA GLU A 42 13.20 -3.32 -17.75
C GLU A 42 12.10 -2.25 -17.58
N THR A 43 11.01 -2.57 -16.87
CA THR A 43 10.01 -1.56 -16.48
C THR A 43 10.61 -0.56 -15.50
N TYR A 44 11.35 -1.03 -14.50
CA TYR A 44 12.03 -0.16 -13.53
C TYR A 44 12.96 0.83 -14.22
N LYS A 45 13.83 0.37 -15.13
CA LYS A 45 14.75 1.26 -15.87
C LYS A 45 14.01 2.35 -16.65
N LYS A 46 12.90 1.99 -17.31
CA LYS A 46 12.09 2.94 -18.08
C LYS A 46 11.41 3.98 -17.19
N LEU A 47 10.96 3.58 -16.00
CA LEU A 47 10.31 4.49 -15.04
C LEU A 47 11.31 5.36 -14.29
N ALA A 48 12.39 4.77 -13.78
CA ALA A 48 13.45 5.49 -13.07
C ALA A 48 14.09 6.55 -13.98
N GLY A 49 14.29 6.22 -15.26
CA GLY A 49 14.94 7.11 -16.22
C GLY A 49 16.38 7.46 -15.81
N GLU A 50 16.97 8.45 -16.48
CA GLU A 50 18.35 8.88 -16.21
C GLU A 50 18.49 9.64 -14.89
N ASN A 51 17.41 10.28 -14.43
CA ASN A 51 17.39 11.05 -13.18
C ASN A 51 17.22 10.16 -11.93
N GLU A 52 17.14 8.85 -12.11
CA GLU A 52 16.89 7.86 -11.07
C GLU A 52 15.68 8.23 -10.18
N ASN A 53 14.57 8.54 -10.85
CA ASN A 53 13.31 8.86 -10.21
C ASN A 53 12.85 7.74 -9.29
N ARG A 54 12.06 8.10 -8.27
CA ARG A 54 11.37 7.11 -7.44
C ARG A 54 10.22 6.50 -8.21
N LEU A 55 9.75 5.35 -7.77
CA LEU A 55 8.57 4.71 -8.35
C LEU A 55 7.41 4.82 -7.37
N ARG A 56 6.24 5.20 -7.86
CA ARG A 56 4.99 5.11 -7.11
C ARG A 56 4.13 4.00 -7.70
N ILE A 57 3.66 3.09 -6.83
CA ILE A 57 2.77 1.99 -7.20
C ILE A 57 1.37 2.32 -6.68
N TYR A 58 0.45 2.58 -7.60
CA TYR A 58 -0.96 2.78 -7.32
C TYR A 58 -1.72 1.46 -7.30
N LEU A 59 -2.69 1.36 -6.40
CA LEU A 59 -3.60 0.23 -6.33
C LEU A 59 -4.89 0.53 -7.10
N GLY A 60 -5.32 -0.44 -7.89
CA GLY A 60 -6.50 -0.40 -8.74
C GLY A 60 -7.32 -1.67 -8.62
N LEU A 61 -8.50 -1.67 -9.24
CA LEU A 61 -9.31 -2.89 -9.44
C LEU A 61 -9.44 -3.19 -10.92
N GLU A 62 -9.40 -4.47 -11.26
CA GLU A 62 -9.85 -4.93 -12.57
C GLU A 62 -11.34 -4.63 -12.78
N THR A 63 -11.73 -4.49 -14.04
CA THR A 63 -13.13 -4.27 -14.41
C THR A 63 -13.98 -5.49 -14.07
N ASP A 64 -13.43 -6.68 -14.27
CA ASP A 64 -14.14 -7.95 -14.06
C ASP A 64 -13.87 -8.51 -12.66
N LYS A 65 -14.95 -9.00 -12.04
CA LYS A 65 -14.87 -9.79 -10.82
C LYS A 65 -14.55 -11.26 -11.16
N VAL A 66 -13.81 -11.92 -10.29
CA VAL A 66 -13.53 -13.37 -10.39
C VAL A 66 -14.13 -14.03 -9.14
N ASP A 67 -14.99 -15.03 -9.35
CA ASP A 67 -15.71 -15.75 -8.28
C ASP A 67 -16.48 -14.83 -7.33
N GLY A 68 -17.08 -13.76 -7.88
CA GLY A 68 -17.82 -12.75 -7.11
C GLY A 68 -16.94 -11.75 -6.34
N LYS A 69 -15.61 -11.93 -6.38
CA LYS A 69 -14.62 -11.08 -5.71
C LYS A 69 -14.05 -10.03 -6.65
N TYR A 70 -13.77 -8.84 -6.11
CA TYR A 70 -13.00 -7.83 -6.81
C TYR A 70 -11.57 -8.34 -7.03
N VAL A 71 -10.91 -7.94 -8.12
CA VAL A 71 -9.52 -8.35 -8.39
C VAL A 71 -8.62 -7.12 -8.30
N LEU A 72 -7.62 -7.17 -7.44
CA LEU A 72 -6.63 -6.10 -7.29
C LEU A 72 -5.72 -6.07 -8.52
N CYS A 73 -5.38 -4.88 -8.98
CA CYS A 73 -4.29 -4.66 -9.92
C CYS A 73 -3.42 -3.49 -9.45
N ALA A 74 -2.23 -3.35 -10.04
CA ALA A 74 -1.29 -2.30 -9.66
C ALA A 74 -0.70 -1.58 -10.88
N PHE A 75 -0.49 -0.28 -10.73
CA PHE A 75 0.11 0.57 -11.76
C PHE A 75 1.35 1.28 -11.22
N ALA A 76 2.48 1.12 -11.89
CA ALA A 76 3.72 1.80 -11.57
C ALA A 76 3.90 3.05 -12.44
N VAL A 77 4.23 4.16 -11.79
CA VAL A 77 4.59 5.43 -12.41
C VAL A 77 5.91 5.95 -11.85
N SER A 78 6.56 6.82 -12.60
CA SER A 78 7.73 7.56 -12.13
C SER A 78 7.30 8.74 -11.27
N ALA A 79 8.03 8.99 -10.18
CA ALA A 79 7.81 10.09 -9.26
C ALA A 79 9.11 10.86 -9.00
N PHE A 80 9.10 12.18 -9.18
CA PHE A 80 10.24 13.06 -9.02
C PHE A 80 10.03 14.06 -7.88
N LEU A 81 11.12 14.50 -7.26
CA LEU A 81 11.09 15.51 -6.21
C LEU A 81 10.88 16.89 -6.83
N LEU A 82 9.82 17.61 -6.42
CA LEU A 82 9.57 18.96 -6.89
C LEU A 82 10.12 19.99 -5.88
N GLY A 83 11.20 20.66 -6.26
CA GLY A 83 11.80 21.74 -5.45
C GLY A 83 12.59 21.23 -4.24
N SER A 84 12.68 22.06 -3.19
CA SER A 84 13.38 21.74 -1.94
C SER A 84 12.48 21.14 -0.85
N GLY A 85 11.20 20.90 -1.15
CA GLY A 85 10.26 20.24 -0.24
C GLY A 85 10.20 18.73 -0.51
N ASP A 86 9.88 17.93 0.50
CA ASP A 86 9.70 16.47 0.41
C ASP A 86 8.44 16.04 -0.38
N VAL A 87 8.06 16.79 -1.42
CA VAL A 87 6.88 16.56 -2.25
C VAL A 87 7.28 15.86 -3.55
N TYR A 88 6.81 14.63 -3.73
CA TYR A 88 7.03 13.85 -4.94
C TYR A 88 5.83 13.95 -5.90
N VAL A 89 6.08 14.44 -7.10
CA VAL A 89 5.10 14.60 -8.18
C VAL A 89 5.26 13.45 -9.18
N ASP A 90 4.14 12.91 -9.65
CA ASP A 90 4.15 11.81 -10.61
C ASP A 90 4.28 12.32 -12.04
N TYR A 91 5.01 11.59 -12.87
CA TYR A 91 4.91 11.72 -14.32
C TYR A 91 3.62 11.06 -14.80
N GLU A 92 2.90 11.75 -15.68
CA GLU A 92 1.69 11.20 -16.30
C GLU A 92 2.01 10.03 -17.25
N THR A 93 3.22 10.02 -17.82
CA THR A 93 3.72 8.94 -18.68
C THR A 93 5.23 8.73 -18.48
N PRO A 94 5.74 7.50 -18.66
CA PRO A 94 5.00 6.27 -18.93
C PRO A 94 4.36 5.67 -17.67
N VAL A 95 3.25 4.95 -17.83
CA VAL A 95 2.58 4.16 -16.78
C VAL A 95 2.56 2.70 -17.17
N TYR A 96 2.87 1.81 -16.22
CA TYR A 96 2.88 0.36 -16.46
C TYR A 96 1.93 -0.37 -15.54
N LYS A 97 1.08 -1.23 -16.08
CA LYS A 97 0.33 -2.21 -15.30
C LYS A 97 1.27 -3.34 -14.90
N LEU A 98 1.31 -3.66 -13.62
CA LEU A 98 2.17 -4.69 -13.06
C LEU A 98 1.43 -6.04 -13.00
N GLY A 99 2.10 -7.10 -13.40
CA GLY A 99 1.58 -8.48 -13.41
C GLY A 99 2.70 -9.44 -13.76
N VAL A 100 2.38 -10.63 -14.28
CA VAL A 100 3.42 -11.58 -14.75
C VAL A 100 4.28 -10.96 -15.86
N LYS A 101 3.67 -10.12 -16.69
CA LYS A 101 4.36 -9.27 -17.67
C LYS A 101 3.87 -7.84 -17.49
N ASN A 102 4.81 -6.90 -17.50
CA ASN A 102 4.47 -5.50 -17.32
C ASN A 102 4.04 -4.89 -18.65
N GLU A 103 2.85 -4.31 -18.67
CA GLU A 103 2.24 -3.75 -19.87
C GLU A 103 2.27 -2.23 -19.83
N ASN A 104 2.67 -1.60 -20.93
CA ASN A 104 2.63 -0.14 -21.04
C ASN A 104 1.18 0.33 -21.24
N TYR A 105 0.72 1.18 -20.32
CA TYR A 105 -0.63 1.75 -20.29
C TYR A 105 -0.63 3.26 -20.56
N ALA A 106 0.47 3.83 -21.09
CA ALA A 106 0.57 5.26 -21.40
C ALA A 106 -0.60 5.79 -22.23
N ASP A 107 -1.06 5.03 -23.23
CA ASP A 107 -2.18 5.41 -24.10
C ASP A 107 -3.57 5.09 -23.52
N ARG A 108 -3.61 4.54 -22.29
CA ARG A 108 -4.83 4.04 -21.62
C ARG A 108 -5.09 4.76 -20.30
N SER A 109 -4.66 6.02 -20.18
CA SER A 109 -4.75 6.82 -18.95
C SER A 109 -6.16 6.84 -18.32
N LYS A 110 -7.23 6.92 -19.14
CA LYS A 110 -8.62 6.85 -18.65
C LYS A 110 -8.92 5.55 -17.91
N GLN A 111 -8.50 4.41 -18.47
CA GLN A 111 -8.71 3.09 -17.85
C GLN A 111 -7.93 2.97 -16.54
N VAL A 112 -6.70 3.49 -16.49
CA VAL A 112 -5.90 3.52 -15.26
C VAL A 112 -6.60 4.35 -14.18
N ILE A 113 -7.08 5.55 -14.52
CA ILE A 113 -7.77 6.44 -13.58
C ILE A 113 -9.06 5.80 -13.07
N GLU A 114 -9.85 5.20 -13.95
CA GLU A 114 -11.09 4.50 -13.57
C GLU A 114 -10.82 3.31 -12.66
N SER A 115 -9.79 2.52 -12.95
CA SER A 115 -9.38 1.40 -12.11
C SER A 115 -8.95 1.85 -10.71
N ILE A 116 -8.14 2.91 -10.61
CA ILE A 116 -7.72 3.49 -9.31
C ILE A 116 -8.92 4.07 -8.57
N ARG A 117 -9.86 4.73 -9.25
CA ARG A 117 -11.09 5.26 -8.64
C ARG A 117 -11.96 4.13 -8.09
N SER A 118 -12.16 3.06 -8.85
CA SER A 118 -12.92 1.89 -8.40
C SER A 118 -12.30 1.27 -7.15
N TYR A 119 -10.97 1.16 -7.10
CA TYR A 119 -10.28 0.72 -5.89
C TYR A 119 -10.54 1.63 -4.70
N ARG A 120 -10.50 2.95 -4.87
CA ARG A 120 -10.80 3.90 -3.78
C ARG A 120 -12.23 3.75 -3.29
N LYS A 121 -13.20 3.61 -4.19
CA LYS A 121 -14.60 3.37 -3.83
C LYS A 121 -14.78 2.06 -3.06
N TRP A 122 -14.13 0.99 -3.51
CA TRP A 122 -14.12 -0.30 -2.81
C TRP A 122 -13.48 -0.21 -1.42
N ARG A 123 -12.36 0.51 -1.32
CA ARG A 123 -11.67 0.81 -0.05
C ARG A 123 -12.55 1.62 0.91
N LEU A 124 -13.39 2.50 0.39
CA LEU A 124 -14.35 3.29 1.17
C LEU A 124 -15.65 2.52 1.48
N GLY A 125 -15.82 1.33 0.92
CA GLY A 125 -17.03 0.52 1.11
C GLY A 125 -18.21 0.93 0.23
N GLU A 126 -18.01 1.81 -0.75
CA GLU A 126 -19.08 2.34 -1.61
C GLU A 126 -19.55 1.35 -2.68
N LEU A 127 -18.70 0.39 -3.08
CA LEU A 127 -19.06 -0.58 -4.13
C LEU A 127 -19.84 -1.78 -3.61
N ASP A 128 -19.82 -2.00 -2.30
CA ASP A 128 -20.40 -3.17 -1.62
C ASP A 128 -20.63 -2.85 -0.14
N SER A 129 -21.47 -1.85 0.12
CA SER A 129 -21.82 -1.34 1.46
C SER A 129 -22.33 -2.41 2.42
N GLU A 130 -22.97 -3.46 1.86
CA GLU A 130 -23.53 -4.56 2.63
C GLU A 130 -22.47 -5.52 3.20
N SER A 131 -21.21 -5.40 2.79
CA SER A 131 -20.13 -6.18 3.40
C SER A 131 -19.84 -5.65 4.80
N GLU A 132 -19.92 -6.50 5.82
CA GLU A 132 -19.54 -6.20 7.22
C GLU A 132 -18.15 -5.57 7.35
N THR A 133 -17.34 -5.83 6.33
CA THR A 133 -15.93 -5.55 6.27
C THR A 133 -15.68 -4.21 5.52
N ALA A 134 -16.67 -3.68 4.78
CA ALA A 134 -16.57 -2.45 3.97
C ALA A 134 -16.05 -1.23 4.76
N ALA A 135 -16.52 -1.03 5.99
CA ALA A 135 -16.18 0.12 6.83
C ALA A 135 -14.70 0.17 7.26
N PHE A 136 -14.02 -0.98 7.30
CA PHE A 136 -12.67 -1.09 7.86
C PHE A 136 -11.56 -1.04 6.80
N ARG A 137 -11.88 -1.27 5.52
CA ARG A 137 -10.89 -1.36 4.43
C ARG A 137 -10.05 -0.09 4.29
N LYS A 138 -10.63 1.08 4.52
CA LYS A 138 -9.92 2.37 4.46
C LYS A 138 -8.73 2.48 5.43
N TYR A 139 -8.76 1.77 6.55
CA TYR A 139 -7.68 1.74 7.54
C TYR A 139 -6.63 0.68 7.26
N ILE A 140 -6.98 -0.28 6.42
CA ILE A 140 -6.21 -1.50 6.13
C ILE A 140 -5.37 -1.29 4.87
N PHE A 141 -6.00 -0.71 3.84
CA PHE A 141 -5.45 -0.62 2.51
C PHE A 141 -5.01 0.82 2.19
N PRO A 142 -3.75 1.05 1.78
CA PRO A 142 -3.33 2.36 1.30
C PRO A 142 -3.79 2.62 -0.13
N ASN A 143 -3.68 3.87 -0.57
CA ASN A 143 -3.99 4.26 -1.96
C ASN A 143 -2.82 3.94 -2.91
N ALA A 144 -1.59 4.07 -2.44
CA ALA A 144 -0.36 3.85 -3.22
C ALA A 144 0.85 3.64 -2.29
N TYR A 145 1.95 3.14 -2.84
CA TYR A 145 3.25 3.03 -2.18
C TYR A 145 4.31 3.80 -2.97
N LEU A 146 5.04 4.71 -2.31
CA LEU A 146 6.22 5.35 -2.88
C LEU A 146 7.45 4.53 -2.49
N LEU A 147 8.08 3.89 -3.47
CA LEU A 147 9.27 3.07 -3.26
C LEU A 147 10.52 3.93 -3.16
N THR A 148 11.45 3.51 -2.30
CA THR A 148 12.73 4.20 -2.20
C THR A 148 13.59 3.87 -3.43
N LYS A 149 14.43 4.85 -3.81
CA LYS A 149 15.40 4.65 -4.88
C LYS A 149 16.40 3.55 -4.54
N TYR A 150 16.81 3.46 -3.27
CA TYR A 150 17.88 2.58 -2.81
C TYR A 150 17.49 1.10 -2.90
N GLU A 151 16.27 0.73 -2.49
CA GLU A 151 15.83 -0.67 -2.51
C GLU A 151 15.81 -1.23 -3.93
N LEU A 152 15.21 -0.51 -4.87
CA LEU A 152 15.11 -0.96 -6.25
C LEU A 152 16.47 -0.95 -6.96
N HIS A 153 17.30 0.06 -6.71
CA HIS A 153 18.66 0.11 -7.25
C HIS A 153 19.49 -1.08 -6.73
N GLU A 154 19.39 -1.40 -5.45
CA GLU A 154 20.06 -2.55 -4.85
C GLU A 154 19.59 -3.87 -5.48
N ILE A 155 18.28 -4.07 -5.65
CA ILE A 155 17.72 -5.30 -6.22
C ILE A 155 18.11 -5.45 -7.71
N PHE A 156 17.92 -4.41 -8.52
CA PHE A 156 18.05 -4.51 -9.97
C PHE A 156 19.46 -4.25 -10.49
N ASN A 157 20.20 -3.31 -9.89
CA ASN A 157 21.51 -2.89 -10.37
C ASN A 157 22.64 -3.60 -9.63
N VAL A 158 22.59 -3.67 -8.30
CA VAL A 158 23.66 -4.30 -7.49
C VAL A 158 23.54 -5.82 -7.51
N GLN A 159 22.36 -6.37 -7.21
CA GLN A 159 22.14 -7.82 -7.19
C GLN A 159 21.82 -8.40 -8.56
N GLY A 160 21.52 -7.56 -9.55
CA GLY A 160 21.26 -7.98 -10.92
C GLY A 160 19.99 -8.83 -11.09
N ARG A 161 19.02 -8.76 -10.16
CA ARG A 161 17.78 -9.54 -10.25
C ARG A 161 16.96 -9.10 -11.47
N PRO A 162 16.30 -10.02 -12.20
CA PRO A 162 15.48 -9.66 -13.36
C PRO A 162 14.10 -9.11 -12.96
N GLU A 163 13.61 -9.48 -11.78
CA GLU A 163 12.27 -9.14 -11.30
C GLU A 163 12.23 -9.05 -9.77
N ALA A 164 11.25 -8.31 -9.26
CA ALA A 164 10.95 -8.19 -7.84
C ALA A 164 9.44 -8.37 -7.62
N GLN A 165 9.03 -9.24 -6.70
CA GLN A 165 7.64 -9.39 -6.31
C GLN A 165 7.29 -8.33 -5.28
N VAL A 166 6.16 -7.65 -5.50
CA VAL A 166 5.60 -6.68 -4.57
C VAL A 166 4.44 -7.34 -3.84
N GLU A 167 4.55 -7.43 -2.51
CA GLU A 167 3.49 -7.91 -1.64
C GLU A 167 3.01 -6.75 -0.77
N PHE A 168 1.70 -6.65 -0.57
CA PHE A 168 1.11 -5.61 0.25
C PHE A 168 0.70 -6.19 1.59
N GLY A 169 1.40 -5.81 2.66
CA GLY A 169 0.97 -6.12 4.01
C GLY A 169 -0.05 -5.09 4.51
N VAL A 170 -1.02 -5.56 5.30
CA VAL A 170 -1.88 -4.69 6.10
C VAL A 170 -1.26 -4.55 7.47
N THR A 171 -1.02 -3.33 7.91
CA THR A 171 -0.63 -3.05 9.29
C THR A 171 -1.86 -2.56 10.03
N LYS A 172 -2.48 -3.40 10.87
CA LYS A 172 -3.53 -2.96 11.81
C LYS A 172 -2.90 -1.98 12.81
N THR A 173 -3.29 -0.71 12.82
CA THR A 173 -2.96 0.18 13.95
C THR A 173 -4.12 0.23 14.93
N MET A 174 -3.81 -0.09 16.18
CA MET A 174 -4.72 -0.22 17.31
C MET A 174 -4.74 1.08 18.12
N ASN A 175 -5.93 1.62 18.44
CA ASN A 175 -6.07 2.64 19.48
C ASN A 175 -5.97 1.98 20.85
N ILE A 176 -5.43 2.70 21.85
CA ILE A 176 -5.35 2.19 23.22
C ILE A 176 -6.47 2.82 24.05
N LEU A 177 -7.31 1.97 24.64
CA LEU A 177 -8.28 2.42 25.62
C LEU A 177 -7.70 2.11 27.00
N ILE A 178 -7.29 3.16 27.71
CA ILE A 178 -6.73 3.06 29.05
C ILE A 178 -7.80 3.52 30.02
N TRP A 179 -8.35 2.56 30.77
CA TRP A 179 -9.26 2.86 31.87
C TRP A 179 -8.45 2.92 33.18
N PRO A 180 -8.73 3.89 34.07
CA PRO A 180 -8.00 4.03 35.34
C PRO A 180 -8.31 2.90 36.34
N GLU A 181 -9.42 2.19 36.17
CA GLU A 181 -9.84 1.07 37.03
C GLU A 181 -10.24 -0.15 36.21
N ALA A 182 -10.07 -1.36 36.77
CA ALA A 182 -10.49 -2.62 36.15
C ALA A 182 -11.85 -3.08 36.70
N LYS A 183 -12.77 -3.51 35.81
CA LYS A 183 -14.10 -4.06 36.15
C LYS A 183 -14.36 -5.33 35.36
N GLU A 184 -14.91 -6.37 36.00
CA GLU A 184 -15.18 -7.68 35.37
C GLU A 184 -16.27 -7.62 34.30
N ASN A 185 -17.29 -6.78 34.47
CA ASN A 185 -18.38 -6.60 33.50
C ASN A 185 -18.69 -5.11 33.39
N ARG A 186 -18.01 -4.42 32.48
CA ARG A 186 -18.23 -3.00 32.23
C ARG A 186 -19.46 -2.83 31.33
N ALA A 187 -20.46 -2.08 31.78
CA ALA A 187 -21.66 -1.81 31.00
C ALA A 187 -21.33 -0.86 29.83
N PHE A 188 -22.12 -0.91 28.76
CA PHE A 188 -21.92 -0.07 27.57
C PHE A 188 -22.12 1.44 27.85
N ASP A 189 -22.80 1.78 28.94
CA ASP A 189 -23.09 3.13 29.43
C ASP A 189 -22.23 3.54 30.65
N ASP A 190 -21.13 2.83 30.93
CA ASP A 190 -20.22 3.18 32.03
C ASP A 190 -19.56 4.54 31.79
N GLU A 191 -19.90 5.53 32.62
CA GLU A 191 -19.38 6.92 32.56
C GLU A 191 -17.95 7.10 33.08
N GLY A 192 -17.18 6.01 33.24
CA GLY A 192 -15.78 6.08 33.68
C GLY A 192 -14.88 6.86 32.73
N GLU A 193 -13.85 7.51 33.28
CA GLU A 193 -12.86 8.24 32.49
C GLU A 193 -12.01 7.27 31.64
N VAL A 194 -11.80 7.60 30.36
CA VAL A 194 -10.99 6.83 29.40
C VAL A 194 -9.88 7.71 28.88
N PHE A 195 -8.67 7.17 28.86
CA PHE A 195 -7.51 7.84 28.33
C PHE A 195 -6.99 7.14 27.07
N ASP A 196 -6.53 7.95 26.11
CA ASP A 196 -5.88 7.48 24.89
C ASP A 196 -4.67 8.39 24.61
N TYR A 197 -3.56 8.09 25.29
CA TYR A 197 -2.31 8.85 25.16
C TYR A 197 -1.34 8.23 24.12
N GLY A 198 -1.79 7.26 23.33
CA GLY A 198 -0.96 6.64 22.29
C GLY A 198 -1.16 7.31 20.93
N ILE A 199 -0.10 7.80 20.27
CA ILE A 199 -0.21 8.43 18.95
C ILE A 199 0.15 7.43 17.82
N PRO A 200 -0.76 7.15 16.86
CA PRO A 200 -0.42 6.44 15.63
C PRO A 200 0.23 7.39 14.60
N CYS A 201 1.32 6.93 13.97
CA CYS A 201 2.09 7.63 12.94
C CYS A 201 2.11 6.79 11.64
N PRO A 202 1.95 7.40 10.44
CA PRO A 202 2.00 8.84 10.12
C PRO A 202 0.62 9.55 10.09
N PRO A 203 0.51 10.87 10.34
CA PRO A 203 1.55 11.88 10.67
C PRO A 203 1.25 12.62 12.02
N VAL A 204 2.19 13.36 12.61
CA VAL A 204 1.91 14.22 13.79
C VAL A 204 2.57 15.59 13.65
N CYS A 205 2.47 16.38 12.58
CA CYS A 205 1.74 16.45 11.32
C CYS A 205 2.24 17.76 10.66
N ASP A 206 2.11 17.96 9.33
CA ASP A 206 1.96 19.30 8.72
C ASP A 206 0.65 19.32 7.91
N GLU A 207 -0.15 20.35 8.14
CA GLU A 207 -1.54 20.58 7.68
C GLU A 207 -1.63 21.47 6.43
N GLY A 208 -0.52 21.98 5.89
CA GLY A 208 -0.53 22.84 4.68
C GLY A 208 -0.65 22.10 3.33
N SER A 209 -0.81 20.78 3.31
CA SER A 209 -0.66 19.96 2.10
C SER A 209 -2.00 19.67 1.40
N ILE A 210 -2.08 20.01 0.11
CA ILE A 210 -3.19 19.67 -0.81
C ILE A 210 -3.39 18.15 -1.05
N TYR A 211 -2.65 17.30 -0.34
CA TYR A 211 -2.71 15.83 -0.44
C TYR A 211 -3.45 15.15 0.73
N ASN A 212 -4.04 15.94 1.64
CA ASN A 212 -4.99 15.47 2.65
C ASN A 212 -6.47 15.73 2.28
N SER A 213 -6.76 16.12 1.03
CA SER A 213 -8.11 16.29 0.44
C SER A 213 -8.44 15.23 -0.60
#